data_AF-A0A133ZSV8-F1
#
_entry.id   AF-A0A133ZSV8-F1
#
_cell.length_a   1.000
_cell.length_b   1.000
_cell.length_c   1.000
_cell.angle_alpha   90.00
_cell.angle_beta   90.00
_cell.angle_gamma   90.00
#
_symmetry.space_group_name_H-M   'P 1'
#
loop_
_entity.id
_entity.type
_entity.pdbx_description
1 polymer ?
#
loop_
_entity_poly.entity_id
_entity_poly.type
_entity_poly.pdbx_seq_one_letter_code
_entity_poly.pdbx_strand_id
1 'polypeptide(L)'
;MIKIGQASRDERMRYSGGIAGDQDGKEVAIREWYNRPWNKVLRPKNPDKAEKIAVAMEKACKNNNIGYDQNQRTTLYSLAKVNGWKIEDVKTPCETDCSALVAVCVNYAGISVSGDIYTGNEANALLRTGEFELLSSPKYLISDEYLKRGDILLYEFHHTAIALENGRKAEKTKSVQVEYPLGWNVDKDVQWWYADTPHSRITGRWAYIDDRWYVFDQKGYMIKGWFKQGDDWYYMNPADGAMLSGQWINVDEMSFYLTKSGVMAINAYIKADGKDLYYWVDADGKYQKEYDTSKPDLKNYDLAE
;
A
#
# COMPACT_ATOMS: atom_id res chain seq x y z
N MET A 1 3.62 -2.46 29.00
CA MET A 1 3.07 -2.44 27.64
C MET A 1 2.47 -1.07 27.40
N ILE A 2 2.56 -0.55 26.18
CA ILE A 2 1.95 0.74 25.85
C ILE A 2 0.42 0.69 25.99
N LYS A 3 -0.23 1.85 26.12
CA LYS A 3 -1.67 1.99 25.97
C LYS A 3 -2.11 2.08 24.51
N ILE A 4 -3.28 1.52 24.21
CA ILE A 4 -3.99 1.66 22.93
C ILE A 4 -5.43 2.11 23.20
N GLY A 5 -6.02 2.85 22.27
CA GLY A 5 -7.45 3.12 22.23
C GLY A 5 -8.12 2.28 21.15
N GLN A 6 -9.29 1.74 21.46
CA GLN A 6 -10.03 0.86 20.56
C GLN A 6 -11.53 0.90 20.85
N ALA A 7 -12.31 0.44 19.87
CA ALA A 7 -13.73 0.10 20.04
C ALA A 7 -13.96 -1.34 19.59
N SER A 8 -14.70 -2.16 20.35
CA SER A 8 -14.69 -3.62 20.08
C SER A 8 -16.01 -4.37 20.25
N ARG A 9 -16.87 -3.96 21.18
CA ARG A 9 -18.13 -4.65 21.50
C ARG A 9 -19.04 -3.74 22.29
N ASP A 10 -20.33 -4.03 22.22
CA ASP A 10 -21.39 -3.36 22.98
C ASP A 10 -21.41 -3.82 24.45
N GLU A 11 -22.32 -3.25 25.24
CA GLU A 11 -22.50 -3.49 26.66
C GLU A 11 -22.89 -4.94 27.02
N ARG A 12 -23.33 -5.72 26.01
CA ARG A 12 -23.73 -7.13 26.11
C ARG A 12 -22.65 -8.07 25.60
N MET A 13 -21.48 -7.54 25.30
CA MET A 13 -20.36 -8.25 24.66
C MET A 13 -20.69 -8.81 23.27
N ARG A 14 -21.63 -8.19 22.56
CA ARG A 14 -21.95 -8.47 21.16
C ARG A 14 -21.42 -7.35 20.27
N TYR A 15 -21.68 -7.47 18.97
CA TYR A 15 -21.20 -6.49 17.99
C TYR A 15 -22.28 -5.51 17.51
N SER A 16 -23.53 -5.71 17.92
CA SER A 16 -24.67 -4.87 17.51
C SER A 16 -25.92 -5.15 18.32
N GLY A 17 -26.86 -4.19 18.30
CA GLY A 17 -28.12 -4.25 19.03
C GLY A 17 -28.00 -3.78 20.48
N GLY A 18 -26.94 -3.02 20.77
CA GLY A 18 -26.70 -2.34 22.02
C GLY A 18 -27.52 -1.06 22.17
N ILE A 19 -27.21 -0.28 23.20
CA ILE A 19 -27.85 1.02 23.46
C ILE A 19 -26.85 2.12 23.14
N ALA A 20 -27.28 3.11 22.35
CA ALA A 20 -26.43 4.24 21.96
C ALA A 20 -25.76 4.96 23.14
N GLY A 21 -24.47 5.24 22.96
CA GLY A 21 -23.59 5.78 24.00
C GLY A 21 -22.92 4.67 24.81
N ASP A 22 -21.81 4.99 25.48
CA ASP A 22 -21.07 4.02 26.29
C ASP A 22 -21.85 3.71 27.58
N GLN A 23 -22.27 2.44 27.74
CA GLN A 23 -23.05 2.01 28.89
C GLN A 23 -22.19 1.39 29.99
N ASP A 24 -20.99 0.90 29.69
CA ASP A 24 -20.20 0.07 30.60
C ASP A 24 -18.73 0.50 30.79
N GLY A 25 -18.31 1.57 30.11
CA GLY A 25 -16.95 2.11 30.16
C GLY A 25 -15.95 1.30 29.34
N LYS A 26 -16.40 0.36 28.50
CA LYS A 26 -15.53 -0.61 27.79
C LYS A 26 -15.82 -0.68 26.29
N GLU A 27 -16.88 -0.05 25.82
CA GLU A 27 -17.28 -0.08 24.41
C GLU A 27 -16.25 0.63 23.53
N VAL A 28 -15.90 1.87 23.90
CA VAL A 28 -14.80 2.67 23.35
C VAL A 28 -13.84 3.01 24.47
N ALA A 29 -12.70 2.33 24.54
CA ALA A 29 -11.88 2.36 25.75
C ALA A 29 -10.37 2.30 25.48
N ILE A 30 -9.64 2.85 26.46
CA ILE A 30 -8.18 2.72 26.55
C ILE A 30 -7.86 1.40 27.25
N ARG A 31 -6.95 0.61 26.66
CA ARG A 31 -6.48 -0.66 27.21
C ARG A 31 -4.97 -0.80 27.06
N GLU A 32 -4.40 -1.80 27.73
CA GLU A 32 -3.03 -2.20 27.45
C GLU A 32 -2.95 -2.82 26.06
N TRP A 33 -1.85 -2.56 25.36
CA TRP A 33 -1.54 -3.22 24.11
C TRP A 33 -1.57 -4.73 24.32
N TYR A 34 -2.09 -5.42 23.32
CA TYR A 34 -2.14 -6.87 23.27
C TYR A 34 -1.68 -7.33 21.89
N ASN A 35 -1.08 -8.51 21.85
CA ASN A 35 -0.62 -9.10 20.60
C ASN A 35 -1.80 -9.78 19.89
N ARG A 36 -2.42 -9.07 18.95
CA ARG A 36 -3.33 -9.69 17.96
C ARG A 36 -2.53 -10.04 16.70
N PRO A 37 -3.13 -10.78 15.75
CA PRO A 37 -2.59 -10.99 14.41
C PRO A 37 -2.53 -9.71 13.55
N TRP A 38 -2.00 -8.61 14.10
CA TRP A 38 -1.78 -7.35 13.41
C TRP A 38 -0.96 -7.63 12.15
N ASN A 39 -1.49 -7.27 10.99
CA ASN A 39 -0.83 -7.51 9.71
C ASN A 39 -0.31 -6.21 9.08
N LYS A 40 -0.74 -5.04 9.57
CA LYS A 40 -0.28 -3.73 9.14
C LYS A 40 -0.20 -2.74 10.32
N VAL A 41 0.77 -1.85 10.26
CA VAL A 41 0.80 -0.62 11.06
C VAL A 41 0.87 0.57 10.12
N LEU A 42 -0.07 1.51 10.24
CA LEU A 42 -0.10 2.74 9.45
C LEU A 42 0.40 3.86 10.35
N ARG A 43 1.59 4.39 10.02
CA ARG A 43 2.23 5.43 10.81
C ARG A 43 2.01 6.79 10.14
N PRO A 44 1.44 7.79 10.83
CA PRO A 44 1.39 9.15 10.32
C PRO A 44 2.81 9.68 10.11
N LYS A 45 3.08 10.27 8.94
CA LYS A 45 4.38 10.86 8.60
C LYS A 45 4.66 12.14 9.39
N ASN A 46 3.59 12.90 9.69
CA ASN A 46 3.68 14.13 10.46
C ASN A 46 3.41 13.84 11.96
N PRO A 47 4.38 14.13 12.86
CA PRO A 47 4.24 13.84 14.29
C PRO A 47 3.12 14.65 14.95
N ASP A 48 2.83 15.89 14.51
CA ASP A 48 1.74 16.69 15.06
C ASP A 48 0.38 16.10 14.70
N LYS A 49 0.27 15.51 13.49
CA LYS A 49 -0.94 14.79 13.09
C LYS A 49 -1.07 13.47 13.87
N ALA A 50 0.03 12.77 14.10
CA ALA A 50 0.04 11.57 14.95
C ALA A 50 -0.47 11.87 16.37
N GLU A 51 0.01 12.97 16.96
CA GLU A 51 -0.46 13.43 18.28
C GLU A 51 -1.95 13.75 18.26
N LYS A 52 -2.44 14.48 17.25
CA LYS A 52 -3.87 14.80 17.12
C LYS A 52 -4.74 13.55 16.98
N ILE A 53 -4.29 12.54 16.24
CA ILE A 53 -4.99 11.25 16.10
C ILE A 53 -5.10 10.57 17.47
N ALA A 54 -4.00 10.49 18.22
CA ALA A 54 -3.99 9.88 19.55
C ALA A 54 -4.88 10.64 20.55
N VAL A 55 -4.81 11.98 20.57
CA VAL A 55 -5.67 12.84 21.39
C VAL A 55 -7.14 12.67 21.05
N ALA A 56 -7.48 12.57 19.76
CA ALA A 56 -8.84 12.32 19.31
C ALA A 56 -9.39 11.01 19.86
N MET A 57 -8.58 9.95 19.82
CA MET A 57 -8.93 8.66 20.40
C MET A 57 -9.11 8.74 21.92
N GLU A 58 -8.22 9.42 22.64
CA GLU A 58 -8.36 9.63 24.09
C GLU A 58 -9.62 10.40 24.46
N LYS A 59 -10.01 11.39 23.65
CA LYS A 59 -11.26 12.12 23.82
C LYS A 59 -12.47 11.23 23.55
N ALA A 60 -12.43 10.40 22.51
CA ALA A 60 -13.48 9.45 22.22
C ALA A 60 -13.69 8.48 23.38
N CYS A 61 -12.61 7.88 23.91
CA CYS A 61 -12.66 6.96 25.04
C CYS A 61 -13.12 7.59 26.37
N LYS A 62 -13.17 8.92 26.47
CA LYS A 62 -13.65 9.65 27.66
C LYS A 62 -15.08 10.15 27.49
N ASN A 63 -15.66 10.04 26.30
CA ASN A 63 -16.98 10.58 26.00
C ASN A 63 -18.04 9.47 26.10
N ASN A 64 -18.78 9.46 27.21
CA ASN A 64 -19.82 8.47 27.47
C ASN A 64 -20.99 8.52 26.47
N ASN A 65 -21.06 9.50 25.57
CA ASN A 65 -22.05 9.52 24.49
C ASN A 65 -21.64 8.67 23.28
N ILE A 66 -20.48 8.01 23.31
CA ILE A 66 -19.96 7.23 22.19
C ILE A 66 -19.89 5.75 22.57
N GLY A 67 -20.83 4.96 22.07
CA GLY A 67 -20.89 3.51 22.23
C GLY A 67 -20.32 2.75 21.04
N TYR A 68 -20.51 1.42 21.04
CA TYR A 68 -20.17 0.53 19.94
C TYR A 68 -21.38 -0.23 19.38
N ASP A 69 -21.64 -0.07 18.08
CA ASP A 69 -22.58 -0.90 17.32
C ASP A 69 -22.22 -0.92 15.82
N GLN A 70 -21.96 -2.10 15.26
CA GLN A 70 -21.62 -2.26 13.83
C GLN A 70 -22.76 -1.88 12.87
N ASN A 71 -24.02 -2.05 13.27
CA ASN A 71 -25.18 -1.67 12.46
C ASN A 71 -25.39 -0.15 12.43
N GLN A 72 -24.79 0.58 13.38
CA GLN A 72 -24.92 2.04 13.51
C GLN A 72 -23.54 2.74 13.47
N ARG A 73 -22.55 2.07 12.88
CA ARG A 73 -21.11 2.40 12.90
C ARG A 73 -20.75 3.84 12.48
N THR A 74 -21.57 4.53 11.71
CA THR A 74 -21.27 5.88 11.17
C THR A 74 -22.03 7.02 11.87
N THR A 75 -22.79 6.74 12.94
CA THR A 75 -23.55 7.78 13.65
C THR A 75 -22.60 8.76 14.35
N LEU A 76 -21.53 8.29 15.01
CA LEU A 76 -20.46 9.15 15.52
C LEU A 76 -19.83 9.99 14.40
N TYR A 77 -19.49 9.37 13.27
CA TYR A 77 -18.85 10.06 12.14
C TYR A 77 -19.70 11.23 11.64
N SER A 78 -21.01 11.02 11.51
CA SER A 78 -21.94 12.05 11.05
C SER A 78 -22.02 13.23 12.02
N LEU A 79 -22.09 12.96 13.32
CA LEU A 79 -22.13 13.99 14.37
C LEU A 79 -20.81 14.77 14.48
N ALA A 80 -19.67 14.07 14.41
CA ALA A 80 -18.37 14.71 14.42
C ALA A 80 -18.16 15.56 13.17
N LYS A 81 -18.58 15.10 11.98
CA LYS A 81 -18.42 15.87 10.75
C LYS A 81 -19.12 17.23 10.80
N VAL A 82 -20.34 17.29 11.32
CA VAL A 82 -21.11 18.55 11.38
C VAL A 82 -20.56 19.56 12.38
N ASN A 83 -19.83 19.10 13.41
CA ASN A 83 -19.27 19.98 14.44
C ASN A 83 -17.78 20.33 14.19
N GLY A 84 -17.26 20.05 12.99
CA GLY A 84 -15.86 20.31 12.65
C GLY A 84 -14.89 19.31 13.29
N TRP A 85 -15.34 18.07 13.47
CA TRP A 85 -14.62 16.92 14.02
C TRP A 85 -14.31 17.01 15.52
N LYS A 86 -14.94 17.90 16.28
CA LYS A 86 -14.71 18.03 17.73
C LYS A 86 -15.42 16.92 18.49
N ILE A 87 -14.72 15.80 18.71
CA ILE A 87 -15.26 14.58 19.35
C ILE A 87 -15.74 14.86 20.78
N GLU A 88 -15.07 15.74 21.52
CA GLU A 88 -15.46 16.12 22.88
C GLU A 88 -16.80 16.85 22.95
N ASP A 89 -17.24 17.47 21.85
CA ASP A 89 -18.48 18.24 21.78
C ASP A 89 -19.67 17.38 21.32
N VAL A 90 -19.46 16.09 21.06
CA VAL A 90 -20.55 15.15 20.74
C VAL A 90 -21.33 14.83 22.02
N LYS A 91 -22.55 15.38 22.13
CA LYS A 91 -23.44 15.25 23.30
C LYS A 91 -24.68 14.38 23.04
N THR A 92 -24.87 13.94 21.80
CA THR A 92 -25.95 13.03 21.43
C THR A 92 -25.41 11.61 21.51
N PRO A 93 -26.06 10.69 22.25
CA PRO A 93 -25.68 9.29 22.25
C PRO A 93 -25.62 8.74 20.83
N CYS A 94 -24.50 8.10 20.52
CA CYS A 94 -24.18 7.60 19.18
C CYS A 94 -23.28 6.38 19.27
N GLU A 95 -23.02 5.79 18.11
CA GLU A 95 -22.33 4.52 17.95
C GLU A 95 -21.19 4.65 16.95
N THR A 96 -20.21 3.78 17.11
CA THR A 96 -19.14 3.58 16.16
C THR A 96 -18.78 2.10 16.02
N ASP A 97 -17.98 1.76 15.01
CA ASP A 97 -17.13 0.57 15.07
C ASP A 97 -15.65 0.97 15.15
N CYS A 98 -14.75 -0.01 15.19
CA CYS A 98 -13.31 0.23 15.30
C CYS A 98 -12.78 1.12 14.16
N SER A 99 -13.13 0.82 12.92
CA SER A 99 -12.66 1.53 11.72
C SER A 99 -13.31 2.90 11.50
N ALA A 100 -14.59 3.04 11.81
CA ALA A 100 -15.28 4.33 11.77
C ALA A 100 -14.72 5.27 12.85
N LEU A 101 -14.37 4.73 14.03
CA LEU A 101 -13.73 5.51 15.08
C LEU A 101 -12.35 6.02 14.64
N VAL A 102 -11.54 5.16 14.01
CA VAL A 102 -10.27 5.57 13.41
C VAL A 102 -10.49 6.66 12.36
N ALA A 103 -11.47 6.52 11.48
CA ALA A 103 -11.79 7.53 10.47
C ALA A 103 -12.12 8.90 11.10
N VAL A 104 -12.88 8.92 12.22
CA VAL A 104 -13.16 10.15 12.96
C VAL A 104 -11.89 10.75 13.57
N CYS A 105 -11.03 9.93 14.17
CA CYS A 105 -9.75 10.40 14.75
C CYS A 105 -8.80 10.98 13.68
N VAL A 106 -8.77 10.37 12.49
CA VAL A 106 -7.96 10.82 11.36
C VAL A 106 -8.47 12.14 10.79
N ASN A 107 -9.80 12.29 10.64
CA ASN A 107 -10.40 13.56 10.23
C ASN A 107 -10.20 14.67 11.28
N TYR A 108 -10.29 14.36 12.58
CA TYR A 108 -9.95 15.28 13.68
C TYR A 108 -8.54 15.86 13.50
N ALA A 109 -7.58 15.04 13.06
CA ALA A 109 -6.21 15.46 12.82
C ALA A 109 -6.01 16.27 11.52
N GLY A 110 -7.08 16.55 10.77
CA GLY A 110 -7.04 17.30 9.52
C GLY A 110 -6.64 16.45 8.31
N ILE A 111 -6.80 15.13 8.38
CA ILE A 111 -6.60 14.23 7.24
C ILE A 111 -7.98 13.74 6.77
N SER A 112 -8.40 14.18 5.59
CA SER A 112 -9.75 13.90 5.08
C SER A 112 -9.89 12.45 4.62
N VAL A 113 -10.78 11.70 5.27
CA VAL A 113 -11.12 10.32 4.89
C VAL A 113 -12.62 10.05 5.00
N SER A 114 -13.15 9.15 4.16
CA SER A 114 -14.59 8.79 4.14
C SER A 114 -15.00 8.00 5.39
N GLY A 115 -16.27 8.13 5.78
CA GLY A 115 -16.91 7.29 6.80
C GLY A 115 -17.18 5.85 6.33
N ASP A 116 -17.06 5.60 5.03
CA ASP A 116 -17.18 4.26 4.43
C ASP A 116 -15.93 3.40 4.60
N ILE A 117 -14.91 3.92 5.29
CA ILE A 117 -13.75 3.11 5.68
C ILE A 117 -14.22 1.99 6.60
N TYR A 118 -13.79 0.77 6.30
CA TYR A 118 -13.88 -0.40 7.17
C TYR A 118 -12.54 -1.14 7.14
N THR A 119 -12.32 -2.07 8.07
CA THR A 119 -11.01 -2.74 8.25
C THR A 119 -10.47 -3.45 7.00
N GLY A 120 -11.30 -3.74 5.98
CA GLY A 120 -10.85 -4.34 4.72
C GLY A 120 -10.37 -3.34 3.66
N ASN A 121 -10.67 -2.03 3.80
CA ASN A 121 -10.20 -0.99 2.89
C ASN A 121 -9.39 0.13 3.58
N GLU A 122 -9.32 0.11 4.91
CA GLU A 122 -8.71 1.14 5.76
C GLU A 122 -7.27 1.48 5.37
N ALA A 123 -6.39 0.47 5.22
CA ALA A 123 -5.01 0.70 4.82
C ALA A 123 -4.91 1.45 3.48
N ASN A 124 -5.68 1.02 2.48
CA ASN A 124 -5.68 1.66 1.16
C ASN A 124 -6.20 3.10 1.24
N ALA A 125 -7.25 3.35 2.02
CA ALA A 125 -7.82 4.67 2.18
C ALA A 125 -6.84 5.63 2.87
N LEU A 126 -6.18 5.19 3.94
CA LEU A 126 -5.18 5.99 4.67
C LEU A 126 -3.93 6.25 3.83
N LEU A 127 -3.41 5.25 3.12
CA LEU A 127 -2.21 5.40 2.28
C LEU A 127 -2.45 6.35 1.09
N ARG A 128 -3.65 6.34 0.50
CA ARG A 128 -4.02 7.25 -0.61
C ARG A 128 -3.99 8.73 -0.22
N THR A 129 -4.08 9.06 1.08
CA THR A 129 -3.94 10.45 1.54
C THR A 129 -2.51 10.99 1.37
N GLY A 130 -1.52 10.11 1.22
CA GLY A 130 -0.09 10.47 1.21
C GLY A 130 0.48 10.78 2.60
N GLU A 131 -0.35 10.82 3.66
CA GLU A 131 0.01 11.25 5.02
C GLU A 131 0.53 10.11 5.91
N PHE A 132 0.42 8.86 5.44
CA PHE A 132 0.82 7.67 6.19
C PHE A 132 1.90 6.88 5.46
N GLU A 133 2.75 6.19 6.22
CA GLU A 133 3.61 5.11 5.74
C GLU A 133 3.11 3.76 6.25
N LEU A 134 3.36 2.70 5.46
CA LEU A 134 3.02 1.33 5.83
C LEU A 134 4.22 0.65 6.47
N LEU A 135 4.01 0.12 7.68
CA LEU A 135 4.97 -0.70 8.40
C LEU A 135 4.44 -2.12 8.51
N SER A 136 5.14 -3.07 7.89
CA SER A 136 4.76 -4.50 7.84
C SER A 136 5.85 -5.44 8.39
N SER A 137 6.98 -4.89 8.85
CA SER A 137 8.03 -5.70 9.47
C SER A 137 7.56 -6.29 10.80
N PRO A 138 7.87 -7.57 11.10
CA PRO A 138 7.41 -8.25 12.32
C PRO A 138 7.64 -7.45 13.62
N LYS A 139 8.73 -6.69 13.71
CA LYS A 139 9.05 -5.86 14.90
C LYS A 139 7.98 -4.84 15.27
N TYR A 140 7.16 -4.39 14.33
CA TYR A 140 6.03 -3.48 14.56
C TYR A 140 4.71 -4.22 14.82
N LEU A 141 4.61 -5.47 14.34
CA LEU A 141 3.36 -6.24 14.34
C LEU A 141 3.20 -7.08 15.61
N ILE A 142 4.30 -7.65 16.12
CA ILE A 142 4.27 -8.62 17.22
C ILE A 142 4.74 -8.03 18.56
N SER A 143 5.08 -6.74 18.60
CA SER A 143 5.64 -6.07 19.76
C SER A 143 5.26 -4.59 19.80
N ASP A 144 4.95 -4.11 21.00
CA ASP A 144 4.68 -2.70 21.27
C ASP A 144 5.94 -1.82 21.34
N GLU A 145 7.13 -2.42 21.41
CA GLU A 145 8.37 -1.70 21.69
C GLU A 145 8.73 -0.64 20.64
N TYR A 146 8.31 -0.83 19.39
CA TYR A 146 8.65 0.04 18.26
C TYR A 146 7.46 0.89 17.76
N LEU A 147 6.29 0.75 18.39
CA LEU A 147 5.12 1.54 18.07
C LEU A 147 5.31 2.98 18.54
N LYS A 148 4.75 3.92 17.78
CA LYS A 148 4.72 5.35 18.12
C LYS A 148 3.29 5.74 18.45
N ARG A 149 3.14 6.71 19.36
CA ARG A 149 1.85 7.35 19.64
C ARG A 149 1.27 7.89 18.32
N GLY A 150 0.02 7.55 18.05
CA GLY A 150 -0.69 7.84 16.80
C GLY A 150 -0.58 6.77 15.71
N ASP A 151 0.24 5.72 15.90
CA ASP A 151 0.24 4.56 15.00
C ASP A 151 -1.13 3.87 15.00
N ILE A 152 -1.60 3.52 13.81
CA ILE A 152 -2.84 2.75 13.63
C ILE A 152 -2.46 1.29 13.42
N LEU A 153 -2.85 0.44 14.36
CA LEU A 153 -2.68 -1.01 14.32
C LEU A 153 -3.85 -1.61 13.57
N LEU A 154 -3.58 -2.36 12.50
CA LEU A 154 -4.63 -2.95 11.68
C LEU A 154 -4.44 -4.46 11.54
N TYR A 155 -5.52 -5.18 11.85
CA TYR A 155 -5.74 -6.56 11.44
C TYR A 155 -6.92 -6.53 10.45
N GLU A 156 -6.57 -6.52 9.16
CA GLU A 156 -7.56 -6.36 8.10
C GLU A 156 -8.75 -7.32 8.22
N PHE A 157 -9.94 -6.83 7.87
CA PHE A 157 -11.22 -7.54 8.00
C PHE A 157 -11.66 -7.91 9.43
N HIS A 158 -10.88 -7.55 10.46
CA HIS A 158 -11.17 -7.96 11.83
C HIS A 158 -11.16 -6.81 12.84
N HIS A 159 -10.07 -6.05 12.96
CA HIS A 159 -9.95 -5.05 14.02
C HIS A 159 -8.90 -3.98 13.73
N THR A 160 -9.13 -2.76 14.22
CA THR A 160 -8.17 -1.66 14.20
C THR A 160 -8.13 -0.96 15.57
N ALA A 161 -6.97 -0.41 15.93
CA ALA A 161 -6.74 0.29 17.18
C ALA A 161 -5.66 1.36 17.00
N ILE A 162 -5.57 2.31 17.94
CA ILE A 162 -4.59 3.41 17.87
C ILE A 162 -3.65 3.33 19.06
N ALA A 163 -2.34 3.35 18.81
CA ALA A 163 -1.33 3.45 19.84
C ALA A 163 -1.39 4.83 20.51
N LEU A 164 -1.48 4.85 21.84
CA LEU A 164 -1.56 6.07 22.63
C LEU A 164 -0.25 6.39 23.35
N GLU A 165 0.73 5.50 23.34
CA GLU A 165 2.04 5.78 23.93
C GLU A 165 3.16 5.31 23.01
N ASN A 166 4.34 5.90 23.18
CA ASN A 166 5.53 5.43 22.49
C ASN A 166 6.05 4.15 23.15
N GLY A 167 6.38 3.16 22.31
CA GLY A 167 7.14 2.00 22.72
C GLY A 167 8.54 2.41 23.18
N ARG A 168 9.13 1.62 24.09
CA ARG A 168 10.45 1.90 24.68
C ARG A 168 11.62 2.01 23.69
N LYS A 169 11.45 1.54 22.45
CA LYS A 169 12.42 1.63 21.35
C LYS A 169 11.98 2.56 20.23
N ALA A 170 10.82 3.21 20.34
CA ALA A 170 10.24 4.06 19.30
C ALA A 170 11.14 5.26 18.91
N GLU A 171 11.81 5.87 19.89
CA GLU A 171 12.72 7.01 19.69
C GLU A 171 14.14 6.59 19.28
N LYS A 172 14.53 5.33 19.52
CA LYS A 172 15.83 4.79 19.09
C LYS A 172 15.89 4.53 17.59
N THR A 173 14.73 4.48 16.95
CA THR A 173 14.55 4.77 15.53
C THR A 173 14.28 6.26 15.36
N LYS A 174 15.35 7.08 15.41
CA LYS A 174 15.38 8.23 14.51
C LYS A 174 15.06 7.65 13.14
N SER A 175 13.98 8.10 12.51
CA SER A 175 14.00 8.17 11.06
C SER A 175 15.22 9.03 10.78
N VAL A 176 16.32 8.40 10.41
CA VAL A 176 17.33 9.13 9.66
C VAL A 176 16.52 9.58 8.46
N GLN A 177 16.22 10.88 8.40
CA GLN A 177 15.91 11.52 7.13
C GLN A 177 17.18 11.31 6.32
N VAL A 178 17.30 10.13 5.70
CA VAL A 178 18.29 9.91 4.67
C VAL A 178 17.73 10.73 3.54
N GLU A 179 18.21 11.96 3.42
CA GLU A 179 18.02 12.72 2.19
C GLU A 179 18.75 11.93 1.10
N TYR A 180 17.97 11.23 0.30
CA TYR A 180 18.47 10.55 -0.87
C TYR A 180 18.91 11.63 -1.87
N PRO A 181 20.12 11.52 -2.44
CA PRO A 181 20.45 12.24 -3.65
C PRO A 181 19.34 11.97 -4.69
N LEU A 182 18.77 13.01 -5.27
CA LEU A 182 17.73 12.83 -6.28
C LEU A 182 18.31 12.12 -7.52
N GLY A 183 17.46 11.32 -8.16
CA GLY A 183 17.83 10.58 -9.35
C GLY A 183 18.41 9.20 -9.06
N TRP A 184 19.32 8.76 -9.93
CA TRP A 184 19.95 7.45 -9.86
C TRP A 184 20.98 7.36 -8.74
N ASN A 185 20.86 6.30 -7.96
CA ASN A 185 21.75 5.97 -6.86
C ASN A 185 22.16 4.50 -6.95
N VAL A 186 23.30 4.16 -6.37
CA VAL A 186 23.83 2.79 -6.34
C VAL A 186 24.33 2.49 -4.93
N ASP A 187 24.02 1.28 -4.43
CA ASP A 187 24.58 0.83 -3.16
C ASP A 187 25.94 0.11 -3.32
N LYS A 188 26.53 -0.28 -2.20
CA LYS A 188 27.83 -0.96 -2.15
C LYS A 188 27.85 -2.32 -2.88
N ASP A 189 26.69 -2.92 -3.09
CA ASP A 189 26.51 -4.22 -3.73
C ASP A 189 26.14 -4.03 -5.23
N VAL A 190 26.33 -2.81 -5.75
CA VAL A 190 26.06 -2.41 -7.14
C VAL A 190 24.58 -2.53 -7.52
N GLN A 191 23.69 -2.42 -6.54
CA GLN A 191 22.24 -2.39 -6.78
C GLN A 191 21.78 -0.94 -6.98
N TRP A 192 21.24 -0.68 -8.17
CA TRP A 192 20.75 0.63 -8.55
C TRP A 192 19.34 0.87 -8.03
N TRP A 193 19.05 2.09 -7.60
CA TRP A 193 17.73 2.54 -7.17
C TRP A 193 17.53 4.01 -7.57
N TYR A 194 16.28 4.48 -7.58
CA TYR A 194 15.97 5.84 -8.01
C TYR A 194 15.16 6.59 -6.95
N ALA A 195 15.59 7.81 -6.62
CA ALA A 195 14.84 8.74 -5.77
C ALA A 195 14.16 9.83 -6.62
N ASP A 196 12.83 9.83 -6.61
CA ASP A 196 12.01 10.90 -7.17
C ASP A 196 11.79 12.04 -6.16
N THR A 197 12.05 11.78 -4.87
CA THR A 197 12.02 12.76 -3.78
C THR A 197 13.17 12.51 -2.80
N PRO A 198 13.60 13.51 -2.00
CA PRO A 198 14.69 13.32 -1.05
C PRO A 198 14.36 12.30 0.05
N HIS A 199 13.10 11.92 0.21
CA HIS A 199 12.63 11.08 1.31
C HIS A 199 12.06 9.73 0.85
N SER A 200 12.11 9.43 -0.45
CA SER A 200 11.55 8.20 -1.00
C SER A 200 12.37 7.69 -2.17
N ARG A 201 12.37 6.37 -2.34
CA ARG A 201 12.84 5.71 -3.55
C ARG A 201 11.69 4.95 -4.20
N ILE A 202 11.74 4.83 -5.51
CA ILE A 202 10.77 4.05 -6.28
C ILE A 202 10.88 2.57 -5.86
N THR A 203 9.76 1.94 -5.51
CA THR A 203 9.69 0.52 -5.15
C THR A 203 8.50 -0.17 -5.81
N GLY A 204 8.70 -1.44 -6.20
CA GLY A 204 7.63 -2.37 -6.61
C GLY A 204 6.83 -1.97 -7.85
N ARG A 205 7.36 -1.09 -8.70
CA ARG A 205 6.62 -0.53 -9.84
C ARG A 205 7.51 -0.17 -11.03
N TRP A 206 6.87 0.05 -12.17
CA TRP A 206 7.44 0.71 -13.33
C TRP A 206 7.68 2.20 -13.07
N ALA A 207 8.69 2.76 -13.73
CA ALA A 207 8.95 4.19 -13.76
C ALA A 207 9.45 4.61 -15.15
N TYR A 208 8.97 5.75 -15.62
CA TYR A 208 9.46 6.40 -16.83
C TYR A 208 10.43 7.50 -16.43
N ILE A 209 11.70 7.33 -16.78
CA ILE A 209 12.83 8.17 -16.35
C ILE A 209 13.67 8.45 -17.58
N ASP A 210 13.97 9.72 -17.85
CA ASP A 210 14.82 10.15 -18.97
C ASP A 210 14.44 9.46 -20.31
N ASP A 211 13.15 9.54 -20.64
CA ASP A 211 12.51 8.96 -21.82
C ASP A 211 12.57 7.42 -21.97
N ARG A 212 12.89 6.70 -20.87
CA ARG A 212 13.02 5.25 -20.86
C ARG A 212 12.23 4.62 -19.71
N TRP A 213 11.73 3.40 -19.93
CA TRP A 213 11.01 2.63 -18.90
C TRP A 213 11.97 1.77 -18.08
N TYR A 214 11.77 1.76 -16.77
CA TYR A 214 12.49 0.95 -15.79
C TYR A 214 11.51 0.26 -14.86
N VAL A 215 11.92 -0.83 -14.21
CA VAL A 215 11.11 -1.50 -13.19
C VAL A 215 11.94 -1.77 -11.94
N PHE A 216 11.34 -1.56 -10.78
CA PHE A 216 11.98 -1.71 -9.47
C PHE A 216 11.30 -2.80 -8.66
N ASP A 217 12.11 -3.62 -7.97
CA ASP A 217 11.62 -4.66 -7.07
C ASP A 217 10.97 -4.06 -5.81
N GLN A 218 10.37 -4.92 -4.96
CA GLN A 218 9.73 -4.49 -3.72
C GLN A 218 10.69 -3.85 -2.71
N LYS A 219 12.00 -4.10 -2.85
CA LYS A 219 13.03 -3.44 -2.04
C LYS A 219 13.41 -2.09 -2.62
N GLY A 220 13.10 -1.79 -3.87
CA GLY A 220 13.44 -0.55 -4.56
C GLY A 220 14.65 -0.64 -5.47
N TYR A 221 15.11 -1.85 -5.78
CA TYR A 221 16.24 -2.06 -6.67
C TYR A 221 15.79 -2.29 -8.10
N MET A 222 16.47 -1.65 -9.04
CA MET A 222 16.24 -1.75 -10.47
C MET A 222 16.44 -3.20 -10.92
N ILE A 223 15.44 -3.73 -11.63
CA ILE A 223 15.48 -5.08 -12.20
C ILE A 223 16.19 -5.03 -13.55
N LYS A 224 16.96 -6.08 -13.82
CA LYS A 224 17.65 -6.35 -15.10
C LYS A 224 17.23 -7.74 -15.61
N GLY A 225 17.26 -7.94 -16.92
CA GLY A 225 16.84 -9.18 -17.56
C GLY A 225 15.32 -9.35 -17.61
N TRP A 226 14.86 -10.59 -17.60
CA TRP A 226 13.44 -10.93 -17.71
C TRP A 226 12.62 -10.42 -16.52
N PHE A 227 11.50 -9.78 -16.82
CA PHE A 227 10.51 -9.34 -15.84
C PHE A 227 9.11 -9.77 -16.28
N LYS A 228 8.37 -10.43 -15.39
CA LYS A 228 6.99 -10.85 -15.64
C LYS A 228 6.00 -9.96 -14.89
N GLN A 229 4.98 -9.49 -15.57
CA GLN A 229 3.84 -8.79 -14.97
C GLN A 229 2.53 -9.35 -15.51
N GLY A 230 1.72 -9.95 -14.62
CA GLY A 230 0.56 -10.72 -15.07
C GLY A 230 1.01 -11.91 -15.90
N ASP A 231 0.50 -12.01 -17.12
CA ASP A 231 0.90 -13.02 -18.11
C ASP A 231 1.97 -12.51 -19.10
N ASP A 232 2.27 -11.21 -19.08
CA ASP A 232 3.21 -10.57 -20.01
C ASP A 232 4.65 -10.67 -19.51
N TRP A 233 5.57 -10.86 -20.45
CA TRP A 233 7.02 -10.81 -20.23
C TRP A 233 7.63 -9.60 -20.89
N TYR A 234 8.57 -8.98 -20.19
CA TYR A 234 9.36 -7.84 -20.63
C TYR A 234 10.84 -8.17 -20.42
N TYR A 235 11.71 -7.49 -21.18
CA TYR A 235 13.15 -7.63 -20.99
C TYR A 235 13.80 -6.28 -20.68
N MET A 236 14.40 -6.20 -19.50
CA MET A 236 15.15 -5.04 -19.04
C MET A 236 16.62 -5.22 -19.44
N ASN A 237 17.19 -4.23 -20.12
CA ASN A 237 18.56 -4.27 -20.64
C ASN A 237 19.57 -4.62 -19.51
N PRO A 238 20.38 -5.67 -19.64
CA PRO A 238 21.36 -6.04 -18.63
C PRO A 238 22.42 -4.96 -18.35
N ALA A 239 22.72 -4.09 -19.31
CA ALA A 239 23.68 -3.01 -19.14
C ALA A 239 23.14 -1.92 -18.21
N ASP A 240 21.97 -1.36 -18.51
CA ASP A 240 21.46 -0.14 -17.88
C ASP A 240 20.05 -0.26 -17.27
N GLY A 241 19.40 -1.42 -17.40
CA GLY A 241 18.10 -1.72 -16.81
C GLY A 241 16.89 -1.11 -17.49
N ALA A 242 17.06 -0.44 -18.64
CA ALA A 242 15.92 0.09 -19.37
C ALA A 242 15.19 -1.00 -20.16
N MET A 243 13.87 -0.88 -20.27
CA MET A 243 13.04 -1.80 -21.04
C MET A 243 13.43 -1.75 -22.52
N LEU A 244 13.72 -2.90 -23.09
CA LEU A 244 13.87 -3.04 -24.53
C LEU A 244 12.48 -3.20 -25.17
N SER A 245 12.32 -2.64 -26.36
CA SER A 245 11.07 -2.71 -27.15
C SER A 245 11.36 -2.61 -28.64
N GLY A 246 10.42 -3.08 -29.45
CA GLY A 246 10.44 -3.01 -30.91
C GLY A 246 11.63 -3.71 -31.56
N GLN A 247 12.19 -4.74 -30.93
CA GLN A 247 13.46 -5.34 -31.36
C GLN A 247 13.59 -6.82 -30.99
N TRP A 248 14.46 -7.50 -31.72
CA TRP A 248 14.93 -8.84 -31.38
C TRP A 248 15.98 -8.78 -30.27
N ILE A 249 15.93 -9.73 -29.35
CA ILE A 249 16.93 -9.94 -28.31
C ILE A 249 17.44 -11.38 -28.38
N ASN A 250 18.68 -11.61 -27.90
CA ASN A 250 19.26 -12.93 -27.76
C ASN A 250 19.58 -13.20 -26.29
N VAL A 251 19.05 -14.28 -25.74
CA VAL A 251 19.27 -14.70 -24.35
C VAL A 251 19.53 -16.20 -24.37
N ASP A 252 20.68 -16.63 -23.84
CA ASP A 252 21.07 -18.04 -23.76
C ASP A 252 20.92 -18.80 -25.08
N GLU A 253 21.48 -18.23 -26.16
CA GLU A 253 21.43 -18.75 -27.54
C GLU A 253 20.03 -18.81 -28.19
N MET A 254 19.00 -18.31 -27.51
CA MET A 254 17.63 -18.23 -28.01
C MET A 254 17.28 -16.80 -28.40
N SER A 255 16.57 -16.63 -29.51
CA SER A 255 16.10 -15.32 -29.99
C SER A 255 14.63 -15.11 -29.63
N PHE A 256 14.30 -13.91 -29.15
CA PHE A 256 12.95 -13.48 -28.79
C PHE A 256 12.66 -12.12 -29.40
N TYR A 257 11.39 -11.81 -29.67
CA TYR A 257 10.98 -10.49 -30.16
C TYR A 257 10.20 -9.74 -29.08
N LEU A 258 10.59 -8.49 -28.84
CA LEU A 258 9.84 -7.55 -27.99
C LEU A 258 9.08 -6.60 -28.91
N THR A 259 7.76 -6.55 -28.73
CA THR A 259 6.85 -5.61 -29.40
C THR A 259 7.20 -4.15 -29.09
N LYS A 260 6.59 -3.18 -29.79
CA LYS A 260 6.80 -1.75 -29.49
C LYS A 260 6.36 -1.34 -28.08
N SER A 261 5.43 -2.08 -27.47
CA SER A 261 5.05 -1.88 -26.06
C SER A 261 6.02 -2.54 -25.07
N GLY A 262 6.98 -3.33 -25.55
CA GLY A 262 7.98 -4.05 -24.76
C GLY A 262 7.56 -5.47 -24.36
N VAL A 263 6.32 -5.88 -24.65
CA VAL A 263 5.83 -7.25 -24.39
C VAL A 263 6.52 -8.23 -25.32
N MET A 264 6.97 -9.37 -24.78
CA MET A 264 7.51 -10.49 -25.55
C MET A 264 6.39 -11.12 -26.40
N ALA A 265 6.62 -11.21 -27.70
CA ALA A 265 5.70 -11.88 -28.61
C ALA A 265 5.69 -13.40 -28.35
N ILE A 266 4.49 -14.00 -28.38
CA ILE A 266 4.27 -15.45 -28.31
C ILE A 266 3.26 -15.85 -29.37
N ASN A 267 3.41 -17.03 -29.97
CA ASN A 267 2.51 -17.56 -31.03
C ASN A 267 2.15 -16.52 -32.11
N ALA A 268 3.14 -15.77 -32.58
CA ALA A 268 2.93 -14.63 -33.46
C ALA A 268 3.96 -14.57 -34.59
N TYR A 269 3.57 -13.93 -35.69
CA TYR A 269 4.48 -13.56 -36.76
C TYR A 269 5.12 -12.20 -36.48
N ILE A 270 6.37 -12.03 -36.92
CA ILE A 270 7.11 -10.76 -36.89
C ILE A 270 7.50 -10.42 -38.32
N LYS A 271 7.05 -9.28 -38.85
CA LYS A 271 7.40 -8.86 -40.21
C LYS A 271 8.85 -8.38 -40.29
N ALA A 272 9.62 -8.93 -41.22
CA ALA A 272 10.95 -8.45 -41.53
C ALA A 272 10.88 -7.07 -42.21
N ASP A 273 11.73 -6.15 -41.77
CA ASP A 273 11.76 -4.81 -42.37
C ASP A 273 12.22 -4.85 -43.83
N GLY A 274 11.50 -4.12 -44.68
CA GLY A 274 11.77 -4.00 -46.12
C GLY A 274 11.69 -5.31 -46.93
N LYS A 275 11.11 -6.39 -46.39
CA LYS A 275 11.03 -7.70 -47.06
C LYS A 275 9.64 -8.32 -46.93
N ASP A 276 9.24 -9.10 -47.93
CA ASP A 276 8.08 -10.00 -47.85
C ASP A 276 8.47 -11.30 -47.13
N LEU A 277 8.91 -11.17 -45.88
CA LEU A 277 9.32 -12.27 -45.01
C LEU A 277 8.78 -12.04 -43.59
N TYR A 278 8.29 -13.09 -42.97
CA TYR A 278 7.77 -13.11 -41.62
C TYR A 278 8.49 -14.20 -40.83
N TYR A 279 9.00 -13.83 -39.66
CA TYR A 279 9.57 -14.73 -38.68
C TYR A 279 8.49 -15.24 -37.75
N TRP A 280 8.66 -16.43 -37.17
CA TRP A 280 7.72 -17.02 -36.24
C TRP A 280 8.33 -17.21 -34.85
N VAL A 281 7.55 -16.90 -33.82
CA VAL A 281 7.86 -17.26 -32.42
C VAL A 281 6.78 -18.19 -31.85
N ASP A 282 7.20 -19.18 -31.08
CA ASP A 282 6.30 -20.18 -30.48
C ASP A 282 5.60 -19.67 -29.19
N ALA A 283 4.93 -20.57 -28.48
CA ALA A 283 4.21 -20.27 -27.24
C ALA A 283 5.11 -19.86 -26.07
N ASP A 284 6.41 -20.19 -26.14
CA ASP A 284 7.43 -19.73 -25.18
C ASP A 284 8.12 -18.44 -25.67
N GLY A 285 7.72 -17.91 -26.82
CA GLY A 285 8.29 -16.71 -27.46
C GLY A 285 9.62 -16.95 -28.19
N LYS A 286 10.03 -18.22 -28.34
CA LYS A 286 11.30 -18.56 -28.98
C LYS A 286 11.14 -18.53 -30.49
N TYR A 287 12.10 -17.92 -31.17
CA TYR A 287 12.19 -17.91 -32.62
C TYR A 287 12.37 -19.31 -33.20
N GLN A 288 11.58 -19.64 -34.23
CA GLN A 288 11.63 -20.91 -34.92
C GLN A 288 11.83 -20.70 -36.43
N LYS A 289 13.09 -20.84 -36.87
CA LYS A 289 13.53 -20.53 -38.24
C LYS A 289 12.80 -21.34 -39.32
N GLU A 290 12.44 -22.58 -39.04
CA GLU A 290 11.78 -23.47 -39.99
C GLU A 290 10.35 -23.04 -40.34
N TYR A 291 9.77 -22.09 -39.59
CA TYR A 291 8.42 -21.54 -39.84
C TYR A 291 8.45 -20.16 -40.52
N ASP A 292 9.62 -19.66 -40.89
CA ASP A 292 9.75 -18.42 -41.68
C ASP A 292 8.98 -18.54 -43.00
N THR A 293 8.22 -17.49 -43.34
CA THR A 293 7.33 -17.54 -44.51
C THR A 293 7.14 -16.17 -45.17
N SER A 294 6.89 -16.16 -46.48
CA SER A 294 6.41 -14.96 -47.20
C SER A 294 4.87 -14.86 -47.23
N LYS A 295 4.17 -15.88 -46.70
CA LYS A 295 2.71 -16.00 -46.69
C LYS A 295 2.24 -16.42 -45.28
N PRO A 296 2.23 -15.50 -44.30
CA PRO A 296 1.83 -15.81 -42.93
C PRO A 296 0.33 -16.13 -42.82
N ASP A 297 -0.03 -17.00 -41.88
CA ASP A 297 -1.43 -17.28 -41.54
C ASP A 297 -1.97 -16.26 -40.52
N LEU A 298 -2.21 -15.04 -41.00
CA LEU A 298 -2.73 -13.94 -40.18
C LEU A 298 -4.22 -14.09 -39.83
N LYS A 299 -4.86 -15.20 -40.20
CA LYS A 299 -6.23 -15.52 -39.79
C LYS A 299 -6.24 -16.20 -38.42
N ASN A 300 -5.24 -17.03 -38.14
CA ASN A 300 -5.16 -17.83 -36.92
C ASN A 300 -4.14 -17.28 -35.92
N TYR A 301 -3.21 -16.44 -36.38
CA TYR A 301 -2.12 -15.92 -35.55
C TYR A 301 -1.93 -14.42 -35.75
N ASP A 302 -1.46 -13.77 -34.69
CA ASP A 302 -1.27 -12.33 -34.66
C ASP A 302 0.04 -11.91 -35.33
N LEU A 303 0.09 -10.63 -35.72
CA LEU A 303 1.32 -9.95 -36.10
C LEU A 303 1.80 -9.14 -34.89
N ALA A 304 3.01 -9.40 -34.41
CA ALA A 304 3.63 -8.62 -33.35
C ALA A 304 4.01 -7.23 -33.88
N GLU A 305 3.45 -6.18 -33.28
CA GLU A 305 3.66 -4.79 -33.67
C GLU A 305 4.54 -3.98 -32.73
#